data_AF-A0A0T7C0Q9-F1
#
_entry.id   AF-A0A0T7C0Q9-F1
#
_cell.length_a   1.000
_cell.length_b   1.000
_cell.length_c   1.000
_cell.angle_alpha   90.00
_cell.angle_beta   90.00
_cell.angle_gamma   90.00
#
_symmetry.space_group_name_H-M   'P 1'
#
loop_
_entity.id
_entity.type
_entity.pdbx_description
1 polymer ?
#
loop_
_entity_poly.entity_id
_entity_poly.type
_entity_poly.pdbx_seq_one_letter_code
_entity_poly.pdbx_strand_id
1 'polypeptide(L)'
;MQTVDNINLGNIKVRNLEPWVVPALSHQATEAGYKTLEGFVRQLLQAQALRPQNDFAKEVQQHLDAMQQKYGLLPDGFTDGLVRDIRDEKE
;
A
#
# COMPACT_ATOMS: atom_id res chain seq x y z
N MET A 1 -17.76 7.62 0.06
CA MET A 1 -16.39 8.12 -0.17
C MET A 1 -15.90 8.66 1.16
N GLN A 2 -15.11 7.89 1.90
CA GLN A 2 -14.53 8.36 3.16
C GLN A 2 -13.46 9.40 2.81
N THR A 3 -13.69 10.63 3.27
CA THR A 3 -12.69 11.68 3.32
C THR A 3 -11.56 11.21 4.21
N VAL A 4 -10.35 11.13 3.66
CA VAL A 4 -9.15 10.78 4.42
C VAL A 4 -8.86 11.96 5.34
N ASP A 5 -9.47 11.93 6.53
CA ASP A 5 -9.37 12.97 7.53
C ASP A 5 -7.92 13.13 7.98
N ASN A 6 -7.34 14.26 7.55
CA ASN A 6 -6.33 15.06 8.24
C ASN A 6 -5.32 14.26 9.08
N ILE A 7 -4.51 13.44 8.43
CA ILE A 7 -3.27 12.93 9.01
C ILE A 7 -2.43 14.17 9.36
N ASN A 8 -2.07 14.34 10.63
CA ASN A 8 -1.19 15.40 11.07
C ASN A 8 0.16 15.23 10.35
N LEU A 9 0.37 16.06 9.33
CA LEU A 9 1.49 15.98 8.40
C LEU A 9 2.77 16.46 9.09
N GLY A 10 3.38 15.57 9.88
CA GLY A 10 4.73 15.79 10.38
C GLY A 10 5.64 16.18 9.23
N ASN A 11 6.30 17.34 9.33
CA ASN A 11 7.24 17.78 8.31
C ASN A 11 8.55 16.99 8.46
N ILE A 12 8.84 16.11 7.50
CA ILE A 12 10.03 15.27 7.51
C ILE A 12 11.10 15.92 6.62
N LYS A 13 12.26 16.23 7.20
CA LYS A 13 13.44 16.70 6.46
C LYS A 13 14.38 15.54 6.18
N VAL A 14 14.42 15.10 4.92
CA VAL A 14 15.41 14.12 4.46
C VAL A 14 16.70 14.87 4.10
N ARG A 15 17.82 14.47 4.71
CA ARG A 15 19.15 15.07 4.48
C ARG A 15 20.08 14.02 3.87
N ASN A 16 21.22 14.47 3.36
CA ASN A 16 22.27 13.61 2.80
C ASN A 16 21.76 12.74 1.63
N LEU A 17 20.93 13.33 0.77
CA LEU A 17 20.56 12.70 -0.49
C LEU A 17 21.72 12.80 -1.47
N GLU A 18 21.93 11.75 -2.26
CA GLU A 18 22.91 11.79 -3.34
C GLU A 18 22.50 12.84 -4.38
N PRO A 19 23.45 13.57 -4.99
CA PRO A 19 23.14 14.71 -5.86
C PRO A 19 22.21 14.40 -7.04
N TRP A 20 22.18 13.14 -7.50
CA TRP A 20 21.35 12.71 -8.62
C TRP A 20 19.90 12.39 -8.22
N VAL A 21 19.61 12.20 -6.93
CA VAL A 21 18.29 11.75 -6.45
C VAL A 21 17.20 12.79 -6.69
N VAL A 22 17.47 14.06 -6.38
CA VAL A 22 16.50 15.15 -6.58
C VAL A 22 16.18 15.36 -8.07
N PRO A 23 17.17 15.44 -8.99
CA PRO A 23 16.92 15.47 -10.42
C PRO A 23 16.10 14.27 -10.93
N ALA A 24 16.46 13.05 -10.51
CA ALA A 24 15.75 11.84 -10.94
C ALA A 24 14.29 11.84 -10.50
N LEU A 25 14.00 12.20 -9.25
CA LEU A 25 12.63 12.28 -8.74
C LEU A 25 11.85 13.43 -9.40
N SER A 26 12.50 14.54 -9.71
CA SER A 26 11.86 15.66 -10.43
C SER A 26 11.48 15.28 -11.87
N HIS A 27 12.32 14.49 -12.54
CA HIS A 27 12.01 13.95 -13.86
C HIS A 27 10.80 13.02 -13.79
N GLN A 28 10.82 12.05 -12.88
CA GLN A 28 9.70 11.12 -12.67
C GLN A 28 8.39 11.83 -12.30
N ALA A 29 8.47 12.88 -11.46
CA ALA A 29 7.30 13.69 -11.11
C ALA A 29 6.69 14.35 -12.36
N THR A 30 7.53 14.85 -13.26
CA THR A 30 7.09 15.50 -14.51
C THR A 30 6.49 14.48 -15.47
N GLU A 31 7.13 13.33 -15.65
CA GLU A 31 6.62 12.22 -16.48
C GLU A 31 5.27 11.71 -16.00
N ALA A 32 5.07 11.64 -14.68
CA ALA A 32 3.83 11.21 -14.07
C ALA A 32 2.77 12.34 -13.97
N GLY A 33 3.06 13.54 -14.46
CA GLY A 33 2.11 14.65 -14.54
C GLY A 33 1.89 15.45 -13.24
N TYR A 34 2.79 15.33 -12.26
CA TYR A 34 2.71 16.06 -11.00
C TYR A 34 3.17 17.51 -11.15
N LYS A 35 2.43 18.41 -10.50
CA LYS A 35 2.77 19.85 -10.45
C LYS A 35 3.92 20.16 -9.48
N THR A 36 4.14 19.32 -8.47
CA THR A 36 5.16 19.51 -7.44
C THR A 36 5.87 18.21 -7.10
N LEU A 37 7.18 18.31 -6.87
CA LEU A 37 8.00 17.18 -6.40
C LEU A 37 7.52 16.67 -5.04
N GLU A 38 7.14 17.56 -4.14
CA GLU A 38 6.60 17.18 -2.83
C GLU A 38 5.33 16.34 -2.95
N GLY A 39 4.40 16.72 -3.83
CA GLY A 39 3.16 15.98 -4.07
C GLY A 39 3.44 14.59 -4.62
N PHE A 40 4.40 14.48 -5.54
CA PHE A 40 4.86 13.19 -6.08
C PHE A 40 5.46 12.30 -4.99
N VAL A 41 6.42 12.83 -4.22
CA VAL A 41 7.10 12.08 -3.14
C VAL A 41 6.10 11.64 -2.07
N ARG A 42 5.14 12.50 -1.71
CA ARG A 42 4.08 12.16 -0.77
C ARG A 42 3.26 10.97 -1.23
N GLN A 43 2.81 10.98 -2.49
CA GLN A 43 2.02 9.88 -3.03
C GLN A 43 2.85 8.59 -3.14
N LEU A 44 4.13 8.71 -3.51
CA LEU A 44 5.05 7.57 -3.58
C LEU A 44 5.25 6.93 -2.20
N LEU A 45 5.46 7.74 -1.16
CA LEU A 45 5.59 7.26 0.22
C LEU A 45 4.29 6.62 0.73
N GLN A 46 3.13 7.21 0.42
CA GLN A 46 1.83 6.63 0.76
C GLN A 46 1.62 5.28 0.07
N ALA A 47 1.92 5.19 -1.23
CA ALA A 47 1.81 3.95 -1.99
C ALA A 47 2.73 2.86 -1.42
N GLN A 48 3.96 3.22 -1.06
CA GLN A 48 4.92 2.29 -0.47
C GLN A 48 4.51 1.86 0.96
N ALA A 49 3.94 2.77 1.76
CA ALA A 49 3.45 2.45 3.10
C ALA A 49 2.24 1.49 3.07
N LEU A 50 1.38 1.62 2.06
CA LEU A 50 0.22 0.74 1.88
C LEU A 50 0.56 -0.58 1.16
N ARG A 51 1.76 -0.69 0.58
CA ARG A 51 2.17 -1.87 -0.18
C ARG A 51 2.05 -3.19 0.61
N PRO A 52 2.50 -3.29 1.87
CA PRO A 52 2.35 -4.53 2.63
C PRO A 52 0.89 -4.93 2.85
N GLN A 53 0.01 -3.95 3.10
CA GLN A 53 -1.43 -4.20 3.29
C GLN A 53 -2.10 -4.64 1.99
N ASN A 54 -1.73 -4.02 0.87
CA ASN A 54 -2.23 -4.39 -0.45
C ASN A 54 -1.74 -5.78 -0.87
N ASP A 55 -0.49 -6.12 -0.57
CA ASP A 55 0.08 -7.43 -0.88
C ASP A 55 -0.59 -8.52 -0.03
N PHE A 56 -0.83 -8.25 1.26
CA PHE A 56 -1.60 -9.14 2.13
C PHE A 56 -3.05 -9.32 1.66
N ALA A 57 -3.74 -8.24 1.30
CA ALA A 57 -5.11 -8.32 0.78
C ALA A 57 -5.18 -9.15 -0.50
N LYS A 58 -4.19 -9.03 -1.39
CA LYS A 58 -4.08 -9.89 -2.59
C LYS A 58 -3.84 -11.35 -2.24
N GLU A 59 -2.97 -11.63 -1.27
CA GLU A 59 -2.69 -12.99 -0.79
C GLU A 59 -3.98 -13.64 -0.24
N VAL A 60 -4.71 -12.93 0.62
CA VAL A 60 -6.00 -13.39 1.15
C VAL A 60 -7.01 -13.64 0.02
N GLN A 61 -7.14 -12.72 -0.94
CA GLN A 61 -8.07 -12.90 -2.06
C GLN A 61 -7.72 -14.14 -2.90
N GLN A 62 -6.43 -14.35 -3.20
CA GLN A 62 -5.98 -15.54 -3.93
C GLN A 62 -6.30 -16.83 -3.17
N HIS A 63 -6.14 -16.82 -1.84
CA HIS A 63 -6.51 -17.95 -1.00
C HIS A 63 -8.02 -18.22 -1.03
N LEU A 64 -8.85 -17.18 -0.98
CA LEU A 64 -10.31 -17.32 -1.07
C LEU A 64 -10.75 -17.85 -2.43
N ASP A 65 -10.17 -17.33 -3.52
CA ASP A 65 -10.46 -17.80 -4.87
C ASP A 65 -10.08 -19.28 -5.03
N ALA A 66 -8.92 -19.68 -4.50
CA ALA A 66 -8.47 -21.08 -4.51
C ALA A 66 -9.38 -21.99 -3.68
N MET A 67 -9.81 -21.53 -2.50
CA MET A 67 -10.74 -22.25 -1.63
C MET A 67 -12.12 -22.38 -2.27
N GLN A 68 -12.62 -21.32 -2.91
CA GLN A 68 -13.91 -21.33 -3.60
C GLN A 68 -13.89 -22.27 -4.81
N GLN A 69 -12.79 -22.28 -5.57
CA GLN A 69 -12.59 -23.23 -6.67
C GLN A 69 -12.55 -24.69 -6.18
N LYS A 70 -11.97 -24.94 -5.00
CA LYS A 70 -11.78 -26.30 -4.47
C LYS A 70 -13.01 -26.84 -3.72
N TYR A 71 -13.78 -25.96 -3.06
CA TYR A 71 -14.85 -26.36 -2.14
C TYR A 71 -16.23 -25.79 -2.46
N GLY A 72 -16.36 -24.96 -3.50
CA GLY A 72 -17.62 -24.29 -3.85
C GLY A 72 -17.83 -22.99 -3.07
N LEU A 73 -19.08 -22.54 -2.89
CA LEU A 73 -19.36 -21.30 -2.16
C LEU A 73 -18.91 -21.43 -0.69
N LEU A 74 -18.03 -20.53 -0.25
CA LEU A 74 -17.56 -20.52 1.13
C LEU A 74 -18.65 -19.97 2.06
N PRO A 75 -18.82 -20.52 3.27
CA PRO A 75 -19.78 -20.01 4.25
C PRO A 75 -19.47 -18.57 4.65
N ASP A 76 -20.51 -17.80 4.95
CA ASP A 76 -20.36 -16.44 5.48
C ASP A 76 -19.50 -16.45 6.76
N GLY A 77 -18.48 -15.59 6.80
CA GLY A 77 -17.54 -15.47 7.93
C GLY A 77 -16.25 -16.30 7.81
N PHE A 78 -16.07 -17.10 6.75
CA PHE A 78 -14.84 -17.86 6.52
C PHE A 78 -13.59 -16.95 6.41
N THR A 79 -13.75 -15.77 5.80
CA THR A 79 -12.71 -14.75 5.66
C THR A 79 -12.16 -14.25 6.99
N ASP A 80 -12.99 -14.13 8.02
CA ASP A 80 -12.58 -13.57 9.32
C ASP A 80 -11.70 -14.55 10.10
N GLY A 81 -11.91 -15.85 9.96
CA GLY A 81 -11.05 -16.89 10.53
C GLY A 81 -9.69 -16.92 9.83
N LEU A 82 -9.69 -16.92 8.50
CA LEU A 82 -8.48 -17.03 7.69
C LEU A 82 -7.54 -15.82 7.88
N VAL A 83 -8.10 -14.62 8.02
CA VAL A 83 -7.33 -13.40 8.30
C VAL A 83 -6.66 -13.45 9.68
N ARG A 84 -7.29 -14.09 10.69
CA ARG A 84 -6.68 -14.28 12.01
C ARG A 84 -5.56 -15.30 11.97
N ASP A 85 -5.79 -16.44 11.33
CA ASP A 85 -4.81 -17.53 11.27
C ASP A 85 -3.51 -17.07 10.57
N ILE A 86 -3.60 -16.35 9.44
CA ILE A 86 -2.41 -15.85 8.73
C ILE A 86 -1.71 -14.73 9.51
N ARG A 87 -2.46 -13.93 10.28
CA ARG A 87 -1.87 -12.89 11.14
C ARG A 87 -1.05 -13.53 12.26
N ASP A 88 -1.58 -14.56 12.90
CA ASP A 88 -0.96 -15.22 14.04
C ASP A 88 0.26 -16.08 13.63
N GLU A 89 0.34 -16.56 12.38
CA GLU A 89 1.54 -17.26 11.85
C GLU A 89 2.74 -16.34 11.56
N LYS A 90 2.53 -15.02 11.47
CA LYS A 90 3.59 -14.05 11.13
C LYS A 90 4.18 -13.33 12.37
N GLU A 91 3.71 -13.63 13.59
CA GLU A 91 4.28 -13.19 14.88
C GLU A 91 5.26 -14.22 15.47
#